data_AF-A0AAV4BJB3-F1
#
_entry.id   AF-A0AAV4BJB3-F1
#
_cell.length_a   1.000
_cell.length_b   1.000
_cell.length_c   1.000
_cell.angle_alpha   90.00
_cell.angle_beta   90.00
_cell.angle_gamma   90.00
#
_symmetry.space_group_name_H-M   'P 1'
#
loop_
_entity.id
_entity.type
_entity.pdbx_description
1 polymer ?
#
loop_
_entity_poly.entity_id
_entity_poly.type
_entity_poly.pdbx_seq_one_letter_code
_entity_poly.pdbx_strand_id
1 'polypeptide(L)'
;MIQGRWWGSTLVTLGWPGILAVGEGPAPEDSSCYEYHTVPRCTSVFSPDPEHLETLLLYPDYLDWSQPIIFQGVTKKTRPVLDKIIETKGGNCDIEPCSILEAGQEELPPRPVPEGLDLRALDGDLHADYIKSTRPYTRDGETSYIKELIRRFPSVGLFDE
;
A
#
# COMPACT_ATOMS: atom_id res chain seq x y z
N MET A 1 -18.05 10.95 12.98
CA MET A 1 -16.87 11.25 13.83
C MET A 1 -15.94 10.06 13.71
N ILE A 2 -14.65 10.27 13.41
CA ILE A 2 -13.66 9.19 13.53
C ILE A 2 -13.62 8.81 15.00
N GLN A 3 -14.09 7.60 15.32
CA GLN A 3 -14.48 7.20 16.68
C GLN A 3 -13.60 6.09 17.24
N GLY A 4 -12.64 5.59 16.45
CA GLY A 4 -11.74 4.53 16.88
C GLY A 4 -10.39 4.57 16.17
N ARG A 5 -9.39 4.06 16.89
CA ARG A 5 -8.11 3.62 16.34
C ARG A 5 -7.94 2.16 16.71
N TRP A 6 -7.52 1.35 15.76
CA TRP A 6 -7.18 -0.04 16.06
C TRP A 6 -5.79 -0.08 16.68
N TRP A 7 -5.71 -0.45 17.96
CA TRP A 7 -4.48 -0.51 18.74
C TRP A 7 -3.37 -1.30 18.02
N GLY A 8 -2.16 -0.74 18.00
CA GLY A 8 -1.00 -1.34 17.34
C GLY A 8 -0.99 -1.17 15.82
N SER A 9 -1.91 -0.40 15.24
CA SER A 9 -1.98 -0.16 13.79
C SER A 9 -2.16 1.33 13.47
N THR A 10 -1.98 1.69 12.20
CA THR A 10 -2.31 3.01 11.67
C THR A 10 -3.80 3.15 11.31
N LEU A 11 -4.61 2.10 11.50
CA LEU A 11 -6.01 2.10 11.06
C LEU A 11 -6.89 3.01 11.92
N VAL A 12 -7.63 3.88 11.23
CA VAL A 12 -8.65 4.76 11.81
C VAL A 12 -10.04 4.31 11.36
N THR A 13 -11.05 4.46 12.23
CA THR A 13 -12.40 4.00 11.94
C THR A 13 -13.44 5.11 12.06
N LEU A 14 -14.40 5.11 11.14
CA LEU A 14 -15.70 5.75 11.33
C LEU A 14 -16.59 4.77 12.10
N GLY A 15 -17.07 5.17 13.28
CA GLY A 15 -17.82 4.29 14.17
C GLY A 15 -16.93 3.42 15.07
N TRP A 16 -17.43 3.16 16.29
CA TRP A 16 -16.91 2.16 17.23
C TRP A 16 -17.99 1.81 18.27
N PRO A 17 -18.20 0.53 18.63
CA PRO A 17 -17.57 -0.69 18.11
C PRO A 17 -18.15 -1.17 16.76
N GLY A 18 -19.27 -0.59 16.31
CA GLY A 18 -19.81 -0.84 14.97
C GLY A 18 -19.00 -0.08 13.93
N ILE A 19 -17.98 -0.72 13.36
CA ILE A 19 -17.13 -0.11 12.32
C ILE A 19 -17.97 0.08 11.06
N LEU A 20 -18.11 1.34 10.65
CA LEU A 20 -18.86 1.74 9.45
C LEU A 20 -17.94 1.90 8.24
N ALA A 21 -16.76 2.47 8.46
CA ALA A 21 -15.70 2.57 7.46
C ALA A 21 -14.34 2.52 8.16
N VAL A 22 -13.31 2.11 7.44
CA VAL A 22 -11.93 2.04 7.91
C VAL A 22 -10.99 2.62 6.86
N GLY A 23 -9.91 3.24 7.33
CA GLY A 23 -8.85 3.70 6.46
C GLY A 23 -7.51 3.76 7.16
N GLU A 24 -6.44 3.83 6.38
CA GLU A 24 -5.09 4.00 6.91
C GLU A 24 -4.83 5.47 7.25
N GLY A 25 -4.58 5.70 8.54
CA GLY A 25 -4.04 6.96 9.05
C GLY A 25 -2.58 7.20 8.61
N PRO A 26 -2.00 8.34 9.00
CA PRO A 26 -0.62 8.65 8.67
C PRO A 26 0.34 7.62 9.27
N ALA A 27 1.44 7.35 8.54
CA ALA A 27 2.54 6.56 9.07
C ALA A 27 3.18 7.28 10.27
N PRO A 28 3.65 6.55 11.29
CA PRO A 28 4.44 7.15 12.38
C PRO A 28 5.73 7.79 11.84
N GLU A 29 6.08 9.00 12.32
CA GLU A 29 7.27 9.74 11.88
C GLU A 29 8.59 8.99 12.15
N ASP A 30 8.61 8.11 13.14
CA ASP A 30 9.75 7.25 13.49
C ASP A 30 9.83 5.97 12.64
N SER A 31 8.91 5.76 11.70
CA SER A 31 8.96 4.64 10.77
C SER A 31 10.13 4.76 9.80
N SER A 32 10.89 3.68 9.63
CA SER A 32 11.93 3.55 8.60
C SER A 32 11.42 3.71 7.16
N CYS A 33 10.09 3.62 6.97
CA CYS A 33 9.42 3.79 5.69
C CYS A 33 8.52 5.03 5.65
N TYR A 34 8.70 6.01 6.55
CA TYR A 34 7.81 7.17 6.67
C TYR A 34 7.62 7.90 5.33
N GLU A 35 8.71 8.31 4.67
CA GLU A 35 8.67 9.01 3.37
C GLU A 35 7.94 8.20 2.30
N TYR A 36 8.22 6.90 2.22
CA TYR A 36 7.56 6.01 1.26
C TYR A 36 6.03 6.03 1.42
N HIS A 37 5.51 6.10 2.65
CA HIS A 37 4.06 6.11 2.89
C HIS A 37 3.42 7.51 2.85
N THR A 38 4.21 8.59 2.93
CA THR A 38 3.70 9.95 3.09
C THR A 38 3.99 10.90 1.92
N VAL A 39 4.93 10.55 1.03
CA VAL A 39 5.37 11.42 -0.07
C VAL A 39 5.34 10.68 -1.42
N PRO A 40 4.23 10.75 -2.19
CA PRO A 40 2.91 11.25 -1.80
C PRO A 40 2.20 10.30 -0.83
N ARG A 41 1.16 10.78 -0.14
CA ARG A 41 0.42 9.98 0.83
C ARG A 41 -0.16 8.73 0.18
N CYS A 42 0.11 7.58 0.78
CA CYS A 42 -0.36 6.29 0.32
C CYS A 42 -1.32 5.70 1.35
N THR A 43 -2.51 5.25 0.93
CA THR A 43 -3.54 4.79 1.86
C THR A 43 -4.47 3.76 1.24
N SER A 44 -5.01 2.88 2.07
CA SER A 44 -6.11 1.97 1.76
C SER A 44 -7.35 2.38 2.55
N VAL A 45 -8.53 2.30 1.92
CA VAL A 45 -9.82 2.61 2.55
C VAL A 45 -10.86 1.56 2.20
N PHE A 46 -11.77 1.29 3.14
CA PHE A 46 -12.85 0.35 2.95
C PHE A 46 -14.11 0.78 3.69
N SER A 47 -15.26 0.57 3.05
CA SER A 47 -16.57 0.62 3.66
C SER A 47 -17.52 -0.28 2.87
N PRO A 48 -18.42 -1.03 3.53
CA PRO A 48 -19.52 -1.71 2.84
C PRO A 48 -20.55 -0.71 2.29
N ASP A 49 -20.62 0.49 2.86
CA ASP A 49 -21.58 1.55 2.51
C ASP A 49 -20.85 2.76 1.88
N PRO A 50 -21.22 3.16 0.64
CA PRO A 50 -20.68 4.36 0.00
C PRO A 50 -20.76 5.65 0.82
N GLU A 51 -21.85 5.88 1.56
CA GLU A 51 -22.06 7.12 2.32
C GLU A 51 -21.09 7.22 3.50
N HIS A 52 -20.83 6.09 4.16
CA HIS A 52 -19.84 6.02 5.24
C HIS A 52 -18.41 6.19 4.71
N LEU A 53 -18.11 5.70 3.51
CA LEU A 53 -16.83 5.93 2.87
C LEU A 53 -16.62 7.42 2.56
N GLU A 54 -17.61 8.05 1.95
CA GLU A 54 -17.57 9.49 1.65
C GLU A 54 -17.41 10.31 2.93
N THR A 55 -18.13 9.95 3.99
CA THR A 55 -18.03 10.58 5.31
C THR A 55 -16.62 10.47 5.90
N LEU A 56 -15.98 9.30 5.81
CA LEU A 56 -14.61 9.10 6.27
C LEU A 56 -13.61 9.95 5.45
N LEU A 57 -13.72 9.89 4.12
CA LEU A 57 -12.80 10.55 3.19
C LEU A 57 -12.85 12.09 3.26
N LEU A 58 -14.03 12.64 3.57
CA LEU A 58 -14.25 14.08 3.75
C LEU A 58 -14.11 14.53 5.21
N TYR A 59 -13.80 13.61 6.13
CA TYR A 59 -13.63 13.97 7.53
C TYR A 59 -12.44 14.95 7.69
N PRO A 60 -12.58 16.02 8.50
CA PRO A 60 -11.50 16.99 8.71
C PRO A 60 -10.19 16.31 9.10
N ASP A 61 -9.10 16.77 8.50
CA ASP A 61 -7.71 16.32 8.75
C ASP A 61 -7.43 14.83 8.43
N TYR A 62 -8.40 14.08 7.90
CA TYR A 62 -8.15 12.69 7.53
C TYR A 62 -7.25 12.59 6.29
N LEU A 63 -7.59 13.32 5.24
CA LEU A 63 -6.82 13.43 4.00
C LEU A 63 -6.65 14.90 3.61
N ASP A 64 -5.43 15.27 3.26
CA ASP A 64 -5.14 16.55 2.62
C ASP A 64 -5.31 16.40 1.10
N TRP A 65 -6.50 16.80 0.62
CA TRP A 65 -6.85 16.76 -0.80
C TRP A 65 -6.13 17.81 -1.66
N SER A 66 -5.29 18.68 -1.06
CA SER A 66 -4.46 19.62 -1.82
C SER A 66 -3.18 18.97 -2.40
N GLN A 67 -2.89 17.73 -2.01
CA GLN A 67 -1.72 16.98 -2.45
C GLN A 67 -2.13 15.72 -3.21
N PRO A 68 -1.22 15.14 -4.02
CA PRO A 68 -1.44 13.82 -4.61
C PRO A 68 -1.62 12.75 -3.53
N ILE A 69 -2.57 11.84 -3.75
CA ILE A 69 -2.86 10.71 -2.85
C ILE A 69 -2.89 9.43 -3.70
N ILE A 70 -2.18 8.39 -3.25
CA ILE A 70 -2.21 7.05 -3.83
C ILE A 70 -3.18 6.20 -3.02
N PHE A 71 -4.31 5.83 -3.63
CA PHE A 71 -5.24 4.86 -3.07
C PHE A 71 -4.88 3.45 -3.53
N GLN A 72 -4.60 2.55 -2.59
CA GLN A 72 -4.30 1.15 -2.86
C GLN A 72 -5.53 0.25 -2.67
N GLY A 73 -5.59 -0.86 -3.42
CA GLY A 73 -6.62 -1.88 -3.23
C GLY A 73 -8.05 -1.39 -3.48
N VAL A 74 -8.23 -0.37 -4.32
CA VAL A 74 -9.55 0.22 -4.60
C VAL A 74 -10.43 -0.78 -5.32
N THR A 75 -11.52 -1.19 -4.67
CA THR A 75 -12.51 -2.09 -5.26
C THR A 75 -13.41 -1.36 -6.25
N LYS A 76 -14.05 -2.11 -7.16
CA LYS A 76 -15.08 -1.58 -8.07
C LYS A 76 -16.25 -0.91 -7.33
N LYS A 77 -16.53 -1.32 -6.08
CA LYS A 77 -17.62 -0.76 -5.27
C LYS A 77 -17.25 0.58 -4.64
N THR A 78 -16.00 0.75 -4.23
CA THR A 78 -15.50 1.96 -3.58
C THR A 78 -15.10 3.04 -4.59
N ARG A 79 -14.73 2.64 -5.81
CA ARG A 79 -14.28 3.55 -6.87
C ARG A 79 -15.24 4.72 -7.17
N PRO A 80 -16.56 4.52 -7.38
CA PRO A 80 -17.45 5.64 -7.73
C PRO A 80 -17.46 6.76 -6.69
N VAL A 81 -17.28 6.42 -5.41
CA VAL A 81 -17.19 7.42 -4.33
C VAL A 81 -15.90 8.23 -4.45
N LEU A 82 -14.77 7.56 -4.72
CA LEU A 82 -13.49 8.23 -4.92
C LEU A 82 -13.53 9.13 -6.15
N ASP A 83 -14.03 8.64 -7.29
CA ASP A 83 -14.14 9.41 -8.53
C ASP A 83 -14.96 10.70 -8.29
N LYS A 84 -16.12 10.59 -7.62
CA LYS A 84 -16.97 11.74 -7.23
C LYS A 84 -16.23 12.76 -6.36
N ILE A 85 -15.49 12.30 -5.34
CA ILE A 85 -14.78 13.19 -4.42
C ILE A 85 -13.61 13.87 -5.14
N ILE A 86 -12.84 13.13 -5.93
CA ILE A 86 -11.70 13.64 -6.70
C ILE A 86 -12.18 14.77 -7.64
N GLU A 87 -13.26 14.53 -8.38
CA GLU A 87 -13.87 15.54 -9.25
C GLU A 87 -14.32 16.78 -8.45
N THR A 88 -14.99 16.57 -7.31
CA THR A 88 -15.46 17.67 -6.43
C THR A 88 -14.30 18.48 -5.84
N LYS A 89 -13.14 17.85 -5.63
CA LYS A 89 -11.91 18.50 -5.16
C LYS A 89 -11.07 19.11 -6.29
N GLY A 90 -11.53 19.02 -7.55
CA GLY A 90 -10.84 19.56 -8.72
C GLY A 90 -9.59 18.76 -9.12
N GLY A 91 -9.49 17.51 -8.67
CA GLY A 91 -8.39 16.60 -9.01
C GLY A 91 -8.68 15.77 -10.26
N ASN A 92 -7.64 15.08 -10.72
CA ASN A 92 -7.73 14.04 -11.74
C ASN A 92 -7.21 12.72 -11.16
N CYS A 93 -7.69 11.60 -11.68
CA CYS A 93 -7.31 10.26 -11.21
C CYS A 93 -6.71 9.44 -12.35
N ASP A 94 -5.47 9.02 -12.16
CA ASP A 94 -4.84 7.97 -12.97
C ASP A 94 -5.11 6.61 -12.33
N ILE A 95 -5.44 5.62 -13.15
CA ILE A 95 -5.87 4.30 -12.69
C ILE A 95 -4.97 3.24 -13.28
N GLU A 96 -4.25 2.56 -12.39
CA GLU A 96 -3.47 1.38 -12.73
C GLU A 96 -4.29 0.11 -12.44
N PRO A 97 -4.66 -0.67 -13.47
CA PRO A 97 -5.41 -1.90 -13.26
C PRO A 97 -4.53 -2.91 -12.52
N CYS A 98 -5.07 -3.48 -11.45
CA CYS A 98 -4.43 -4.54 -10.69
C CYS A 98 -5.35 -5.76 -10.60
N SER A 99 -4.77 -6.94 -10.78
CA SER A 99 -5.43 -8.22 -10.55
C SER A 99 -4.84 -8.85 -9.30
N ILE A 100 -5.69 -9.22 -8.35
CA ILE A 100 -5.29 -10.02 -7.21
C ILE A 100 -5.36 -11.49 -7.63
N LEU A 101 -4.24 -12.18 -7.49
CA LEU A 101 -4.15 -13.62 -7.72
C LEU A 101 -4.11 -14.31 -6.36
N GLU A 102 -4.94 -15.33 -6.20
CA GLU A 102 -4.95 -16.21 -5.03
C GLU A 102 -4.43 -17.57 -5.47
N ALA A 103 -3.53 -18.14 -4.67
CA ALA A 103 -3.02 -19.48 -4.90
C ALA A 103 -2.92 -20.20 -3.55
N GLY A 104 -3.46 -21.41 -3.50
CA GLY A 104 -3.30 -22.31 -2.37
C GLY A 104 -1.88 -22.85 -2.29
N GLN A 105 -1.47 -23.31 -1.10
CA GLN A 105 -0.15 -23.90 -0.89
C GLN A 105 0.12 -25.10 -1.81
N GLU A 106 -0.93 -25.89 -2.10
CA GLU A 106 -0.85 -27.08 -2.96
C GLU A 106 -0.78 -26.74 -4.46
N GLU A 107 -1.14 -25.51 -4.84
CA GLU A 107 -1.18 -25.05 -6.24
C GLU A 107 0.17 -24.46 -6.69
N LEU A 108 1.12 -24.32 -5.77
CA LEU A 108 2.45 -23.72 -6.00
C LEU A 108 3.56 -24.75 -5.76
N PRO A 109 3.71 -25.76 -6.64
CA PRO A 109 4.79 -26.72 -6.51
C PRO A 109 6.16 -26.02 -6.62
N PRO A 110 7.18 -26.46 -5.85
CA PRO A 110 8.54 -25.96 -5.99
C PRO A 110 9.02 -26.09 -7.44
N ARG A 111 9.64 -25.04 -7.96
CA ARG A 111 10.27 -25.06 -9.28
C ARG A 111 11.76 -25.36 -9.12
N PRO A 112 12.36 -26.18 -9.99
CA PRO A 112 13.80 -26.40 -9.95
C PRO A 112 14.55 -25.10 -10.26
N VAL A 113 15.73 -24.95 -9.63
CA VAL A 113 16.66 -23.87 -9.95
C VAL A 113 17.33 -24.20 -11.30
N PRO A 114 17.36 -23.28 -12.27
CA PRO A 114 18.05 -23.50 -13.55
C PRO A 114 19.55 -23.77 -13.36
N GLU A 115 20.15 -24.53 -14.28
CA GLU A 115 21.60 -24.80 -14.28
C GLU A 115 22.41 -23.50 -14.42
N GLY A 116 23.51 -23.39 -13.66
CA GLY A 116 24.38 -22.21 -13.63
C GLY A 116 23.86 -21.04 -12.79
N LEU A 117 22.73 -21.23 -12.08
CA LEU A 117 22.17 -20.26 -11.15
C LEU A 117 22.09 -20.82 -9.74
N ASP A 118 22.27 -19.96 -8.75
CA ASP A 118 22.10 -20.25 -7.34
C ASP A 118 20.93 -19.44 -6.74
N LEU A 119 20.10 -20.10 -5.95
CA LEU A 119 18.95 -19.49 -5.28
C LEU A 119 19.34 -19.13 -3.85
N ARG A 120 19.42 -17.83 -3.55
CA ARG A 120 19.89 -17.34 -2.25
C ARG A 120 18.97 -16.28 -1.68
N ALA A 121 19.05 -16.06 -0.37
CA ALA A 121 18.34 -14.96 0.28
C ALA A 121 18.81 -13.60 -0.26
N LEU A 122 17.90 -12.64 -0.38
CA LEU A 122 18.27 -11.27 -0.71
C LEU A 122 18.85 -10.56 0.53
N ASP A 123 19.88 -9.75 0.32
CA ASP A 123 20.37 -8.78 1.27
C ASP A 123 19.86 -7.38 0.88
N GLY A 124 19.15 -6.71 1.79
CA GLY A 124 18.58 -5.39 1.51
C GLY A 124 19.65 -4.32 1.29
N ASP A 125 20.76 -4.39 2.00
CA ASP A 125 21.84 -3.40 1.88
C ASP A 125 22.65 -3.57 0.60
N LEU A 126 22.73 -4.79 0.06
CA LEU A 126 23.41 -5.07 -1.20
C LEU A 126 22.51 -4.96 -2.43
N HIS A 127 21.23 -5.37 -2.33
CA HIS A 127 20.39 -5.59 -3.51
C HIS A 127 19.29 -4.54 -3.72
N ALA A 128 18.95 -3.71 -2.73
CA ALA A 128 17.81 -2.80 -2.84
C ALA A 128 17.93 -1.79 -4.00
N ASP A 129 19.12 -1.23 -4.23
CA ASP A 129 19.34 -0.26 -5.31
C ASP A 129 19.21 -0.92 -6.69
N TYR A 130 19.72 -2.14 -6.85
CA TYR A 130 19.53 -2.90 -8.07
C TYR A 130 18.05 -3.20 -8.31
N ILE A 131 17.32 -3.68 -7.29
CA ILE A 131 15.88 -3.95 -7.38
C ILE A 131 15.12 -2.68 -7.79
N LYS A 132 15.42 -1.54 -7.17
CA LYS A 132 14.84 -0.25 -7.55
C LYS A 132 15.13 0.11 -9.01
N SER A 133 16.37 -0.09 -9.46
CA SER A 133 16.80 0.26 -10.84
C SER A 133 16.10 -0.54 -11.94
N THR A 134 15.53 -1.71 -11.62
CA THR A 134 14.81 -2.56 -12.58
C THR A 134 13.33 -2.18 -12.73
N ARG A 135 12.82 -1.25 -11.92
CA ARG A 135 11.42 -0.83 -11.95
C ARG A 135 11.23 0.41 -12.84
N PRO A 136 10.18 0.45 -13.68
CA PRO A 136 9.92 1.59 -14.55
C PRO A 136 9.46 2.85 -13.79
N TYR A 137 8.88 2.66 -12.60
CA TYR A 137 8.39 3.74 -11.74
C TYR A 137 9.04 3.61 -10.38
N THR A 138 9.54 4.73 -9.87
CA THR A 138 10.13 4.81 -8.54
C THR A 138 9.56 5.98 -7.77
N ARG A 139 9.66 5.93 -6.44
CA ARG A 139 9.25 7.05 -5.58
C ARG A 139 10.23 7.30 -4.43
N ASP A 140 10.03 8.42 -3.75
CA ASP A 140 10.80 8.79 -2.57
C ASP A 140 10.63 7.74 -1.46
N GLY A 141 11.70 7.53 -0.69
CA GLY A 141 11.76 6.50 0.34
C GLY A 141 11.71 5.04 -0.15
N GLU A 142 11.61 4.76 -1.46
CA GLU A 142 11.44 3.38 -1.96
C GLU A 142 12.62 2.46 -1.63
N THR A 143 13.86 2.95 -1.68
CA THR A 143 15.03 2.13 -1.30
C THR A 143 14.92 1.66 0.16
N SER A 144 14.57 2.57 1.08
CA SER A 144 14.36 2.22 2.49
C SER A 144 13.23 1.22 2.67
N TYR A 145 12.13 1.39 1.92
CA TYR A 145 11.03 0.44 1.92
C TYR A 145 11.44 -0.95 1.43
N ILE A 146 12.18 -1.05 0.32
CA ILE A 146 12.69 -2.33 -0.21
C ILE A 146 13.61 -3.01 0.81
N LYS A 147 14.52 -2.24 1.46
CA LYS A 147 15.40 -2.76 2.51
C LYS A 147 14.60 -3.36 3.66
N GLU A 148 13.59 -2.65 4.15
CA GLU A 148 12.74 -3.12 5.24
C GLU A 148 11.89 -4.34 4.84
N LEU A 149 11.40 -4.39 3.60
CA LEU A 149 10.71 -5.57 3.08
C LEU A 149 11.61 -6.80 3.10
N ILE A 150 12.82 -6.70 2.55
CA ILE A 150 13.79 -7.80 2.51
C ILE A 150 14.16 -8.26 3.92
N ARG A 151 14.32 -7.32 4.86
CA ARG A 151 14.67 -7.61 6.26
C ARG A 151 13.55 -8.32 7.02
N ARG A 152 12.29 -7.99 6.74
CA ARG A 152 11.14 -8.46 7.53
C ARG A 152 10.42 -9.66 6.92
N PHE A 153 10.55 -9.88 5.61
CA PHE A 153 9.84 -10.94 4.90
C PHE A 153 10.81 -11.88 4.18
N PRO A 154 10.49 -13.18 4.09
CA PRO A 154 11.26 -14.12 3.28
C PRO A 154 11.37 -13.61 1.84
N SER A 155 12.60 -13.49 1.35
CA SER A 155 12.88 -12.98 0.02
C SER A 155 14.09 -13.68 -0.57
N VAL A 156 14.02 -14.00 -1.87
CA VAL A 156 15.03 -14.79 -2.58
C VAL A 156 15.34 -14.17 -3.93
N GLY A 157 16.58 -14.36 -4.39
CA GLY A 157 17.05 -13.99 -5.72
C GLY A 157 17.75 -15.17 -6.38
N LEU A 158 17.76 -15.16 -7.72
CA LEU A 158 18.61 -16.02 -8.53
C LEU A 158 19.87 -15.24 -8.90
N PHE A 159 21.02 -15.89 -8.71
CA PHE A 159 22.33 -15.30 -8.95
C PHE A 159 23.15 -16.24 -9.83
N ASP A 160 24.06 -15.70 -10.63
CA ASP A 160 25.07 -16.52 -11.28
C ASP A 160 25.95 -17.21 -10.21
N GLU A 161 26.38 -18.44 -10.50
CA GLU A 161 27.32 -19.20 -9.67
C GLU A 161 28.69 -18.52 -9.51
#